data_AF-A0A349YSH5-F1
#
_entry.id   AF-A0A349YSH5-F1
#
_cell.length_a   1.000
_cell.length_b   1.000
_cell.length_c   1.000
_cell.angle_alpha   90.00
_cell.angle_beta   90.00
_cell.angle_gamma   90.00
#
_symmetry.space_group_name_H-M   'P 1'
#
loop_
_entity.id
_entity.type
_entity.pdbx_description
1 polymer ?
#
loop_
_entity_poly.entity_id
_entity_poly.type
_entity_poly.pdbx_seq_one_letter_code
_entity_poly.pdbx_strand_id
1 'polypeptide(L)'
;MSYLTQHFKGKYRIVPELSPDTHDVPREDDGSVDKSYDDLYIKCSFGNKIYYYGRGVFVAYIPSKIRGNNIVKELDKNNILFYDLHVYDSEVEFKFKAADMDTVANLLKAQTSGASISPFSSRNFPKTDVSIPTDKIEKYKTIIAPVQKGDLLVISKITQAFLSDILAKKLGYRNKRFDYKTDMKKLMMSRQAKEYIYTKNMWDEYLKYLEEEITKFYENKEK
;
A
#
# COMPACT_ATOMS: atom_id res chain seq x y z
N MET A 1 -5.15 14.60 -13.14
CA MET A 1 -4.99 14.82 -11.67
C MET A 1 -6.39 14.84 -11.08
N SER A 2 -6.69 13.99 -10.10
CA SER A 2 -8.07 13.85 -9.60
C SER A 2 -8.55 15.06 -8.80
N TYR A 3 -9.87 15.28 -8.77
CA TYR A 3 -10.51 16.33 -7.96
C TYR A 3 -10.11 16.25 -6.49
N LEU A 4 -10.08 15.03 -5.93
CA LEU A 4 -9.69 14.82 -4.53
C LEU A 4 -8.27 15.33 -4.25
N THR A 5 -7.33 15.03 -5.15
CA THR A 5 -5.93 15.43 -5.00
C THR A 5 -5.76 16.94 -5.10
N GLN A 6 -6.54 17.60 -5.96
CA GLN A 6 -6.49 19.05 -6.15
C GLN A 6 -7.07 19.82 -4.96
N HIS A 7 -8.15 19.33 -4.35
CA HIS A 7 -8.92 20.10 -3.36
C HIS A 7 -8.73 19.65 -1.91
N PHE A 8 -8.31 18.40 -1.65
CA PHE A 8 -8.28 17.84 -0.28
C PHE A 8 -6.95 17.23 0.15
N LYS A 9 -5.95 17.16 -0.74
CA LYS A 9 -4.61 16.72 -0.37
C LYS A 9 -4.03 17.65 0.72
N GLY A 10 -3.38 17.07 1.71
CA GLY A 10 -2.89 17.81 2.88
C GLY A 10 -3.91 17.97 4.00
N LYS A 11 -5.21 17.85 3.71
CA LYS A 11 -6.28 17.84 4.71
C LYS A 11 -6.68 16.43 5.12
N TYR A 12 -6.94 15.58 4.12
CA TYR A 12 -7.34 14.19 4.33
C TYR A 12 -6.38 13.22 3.65
N ARG A 13 -6.29 12.00 4.18
CA ARG A 13 -5.55 10.89 3.60
C ARG A 13 -6.30 10.34 2.40
N ILE A 14 -5.79 10.62 1.22
CA ILE A 14 -6.31 10.12 -0.05
C ILE A 14 -5.53 8.87 -0.44
N VAL A 15 -6.25 7.81 -0.82
CA VAL A 15 -5.67 6.54 -1.25
C VAL A 15 -6.39 6.05 -2.52
N PRO A 16 -5.73 5.22 -3.35
CA PRO A 16 -6.37 4.60 -4.49
C PRO A 16 -7.27 3.44 -4.06
N GLU A 17 -8.26 3.16 -4.89
CA GLU A 17 -8.85 1.82 -4.92
C GLU A 17 -7.77 0.83 -5.37
N LEU A 18 -7.81 -0.40 -4.85
CA LEU A 18 -6.84 -1.42 -5.22
C LEU A 18 -7.60 -2.60 -5.77
N SER A 19 -7.00 -3.28 -6.75
CA SER A 19 -7.50 -4.56 -7.23
C SER A 19 -7.59 -5.55 -6.04
N PRO A 20 -8.74 -6.21 -5.81
CA PRO A 20 -8.88 -7.21 -4.75
C PRO A 20 -7.93 -8.40 -4.93
N ASP A 21 -7.56 -8.72 -6.16
CA ASP A 21 -6.72 -9.89 -6.47
C ASP A 21 -5.22 -9.57 -6.35
N THR A 22 -4.82 -8.40 -6.83
CA THR A 22 -3.40 -8.03 -6.93
C THR A 22 -2.94 -7.07 -5.85
N HIS A 23 -3.87 -6.43 -5.15
CA HIS A 23 -3.60 -5.36 -4.17
C HIS A 23 -2.75 -4.22 -4.73
N ASP A 24 -2.87 -3.97 -6.05
CA ASP A 24 -2.15 -2.93 -6.76
C ASP A 24 -3.12 -2.08 -7.62
N VAL A 25 -2.60 -0.98 -8.15
CA VAL A 25 -3.26 -0.15 -9.16
C VAL A 25 -2.83 -0.58 -10.56
N PRO A 26 -3.60 -0.26 -11.61
CA PRO A 26 -3.17 -0.43 -13.00
C PRO A 26 -1.82 0.26 -13.28
N ARG A 27 -1.00 -0.40 -14.09
CA ARG A 27 0.36 0.06 -14.44
C ARG A 27 0.60 -0.05 -15.93
N GLU A 28 1.43 0.86 -16.42
CA GLU A 28 2.01 0.82 -17.75
C GLU A 28 3.09 -0.28 -17.85
N ASP A 29 3.54 -0.58 -19.08
CA ASP A 29 4.57 -1.59 -19.34
C ASP A 29 5.91 -1.30 -18.63
N ASP A 30 6.23 -0.02 -18.41
CA ASP A 30 7.43 0.42 -17.67
C ASP A 30 7.28 0.30 -16.14
N GLY A 31 6.10 -0.11 -15.66
CA GLY A 31 5.76 -0.26 -14.25
C GLY A 31 5.33 1.04 -13.56
N SER A 32 5.27 2.17 -14.27
CA SER A 32 4.64 3.40 -13.77
C SER A 32 3.13 3.20 -13.60
N VAL A 33 2.51 4.03 -12.77
CA VAL A 33 1.05 3.98 -12.59
C VAL A 33 0.38 4.52 -13.84
N ASP A 34 -0.67 3.82 -14.30
CA ASP A 34 -1.50 4.26 -15.42
C ASP A 34 -1.96 5.71 -15.19
N LYS A 35 -1.66 6.58 -16.16
CA LYS A 35 -1.93 8.02 -16.03
C LYS A 35 -3.42 8.36 -16.02
N SER A 36 -4.25 7.48 -16.56
CA SER A 36 -5.71 7.61 -16.58
C SER A 36 -6.36 7.17 -15.27
N TYR A 37 -5.64 6.42 -14.42
CA TYR A 37 -6.19 5.87 -13.19
C TYR A 37 -6.41 6.96 -12.13
N ASP A 38 -7.67 7.24 -11.81
CA ASP A 38 -8.06 8.29 -10.86
C ASP A 38 -9.12 7.88 -9.84
N ASP A 39 -9.39 6.57 -9.73
CA ASP A 39 -10.22 5.93 -8.70
C ASP A 39 -9.58 6.11 -7.31
N LEU A 40 -9.80 7.28 -6.73
CA LEU A 40 -9.27 7.71 -5.45
C LEU A 40 -10.40 7.96 -4.46
N TYR A 41 -10.13 7.73 -3.18
CA TYR A 41 -11.05 8.06 -2.10
C TYR A 41 -10.32 8.60 -0.88
N ILE A 42 -11.03 9.38 -0.07
CA ILE A 42 -10.61 9.77 1.27
C ILE A 42 -10.80 8.56 2.19
N LYS A 43 -9.70 8.07 2.74
CA LYS A 43 -9.69 6.95 3.67
C LYS A 43 -10.30 7.36 4.99
N CYS A 44 -11.35 6.67 5.41
CA CYS A 44 -12.01 6.89 6.68
C CYS A 44 -11.89 5.66 7.60
N SER A 45 -12.38 5.75 8.83
CA SER A 45 -12.29 4.65 9.79
C SER A 45 -13.27 3.52 9.44
N PHE A 46 -13.03 2.31 9.95
CA PHE A 46 -13.91 1.15 9.78
C PHE A 46 -14.19 0.73 8.33
N GLY A 47 -13.29 1.07 7.40
CA GLY A 47 -13.46 0.80 5.97
C GLY A 47 -14.39 1.78 5.25
N ASN A 48 -14.87 2.83 5.92
CA ASN A 48 -15.66 3.88 5.29
C ASN A 48 -14.81 4.61 4.21
N LYS A 49 -15.47 5.11 3.17
CA LYS A 49 -14.82 5.83 2.06
C LYS A 49 -15.64 7.07 1.70
N ILE A 50 -14.96 8.12 1.24
CA ILE A 50 -15.57 9.26 0.56
C ILE A 50 -14.89 9.42 -0.80
N TYR A 51 -15.64 9.32 -1.89
CA TYR A 51 -15.10 9.45 -3.25
C TYR A 51 -15.87 10.47 -4.07
N TYR A 52 -15.20 11.03 -5.08
CA TYR A 52 -15.76 12.06 -5.93
C TYR A 52 -16.64 11.43 -7.01
N TYR A 53 -17.90 11.85 -7.08
CA TYR A 53 -18.85 11.37 -8.09
C TYR A 53 -18.85 12.26 -9.34
N GLY A 54 -18.66 13.57 -9.17
CA GLY A 54 -18.69 14.54 -10.26
C GLY A 54 -19.47 15.80 -9.91
N ARG A 55 -19.19 16.93 -10.57
CA ARG A 55 -19.90 18.21 -10.45
C ARG A 55 -20.07 18.68 -8.98
N GLY A 56 -19.01 18.55 -8.18
CA GLY A 56 -19.02 18.92 -6.76
C GLY A 56 -19.85 18.00 -5.84
N VAL A 57 -20.18 16.79 -6.32
CA VAL A 57 -20.89 15.75 -5.57
C VAL A 57 -19.91 14.67 -5.13
N PHE A 58 -20.12 14.19 -3.90
CA PHE A 58 -19.38 13.10 -3.30
C PHE A 58 -20.31 11.97 -2.91
N VAL A 59 -19.77 10.76 -2.87
CA VAL A 59 -20.44 9.59 -2.29
C VAL A 59 -19.75 9.24 -0.99
N ALA A 60 -20.53 8.99 0.05
CA ALA A 60 -20.09 8.34 1.26
C ALA A 60 -20.46 6.85 1.19
N TYR A 61 -19.47 5.98 1.31
CA TYR A 61 -19.64 4.53 1.36
C TYR A 61 -19.33 4.03 2.76
N ILE A 62 -20.27 3.27 3.34
CA ILE A 62 -20.20 2.73 4.69
C ILE A 62 -20.44 1.23 4.63
N PRO A 63 -19.40 0.39 4.80
CA PRO A 63 -19.52 -1.08 4.77
C PRO A 63 -20.09 -1.63 6.09
N SER A 64 -21.21 -1.07 6.55
CA SER A 64 -21.97 -1.54 7.70
C SER A 64 -23.34 -0.88 7.73
N LYS A 65 -24.40 -1.69 7.59
CA LYS A 65 -25.79 -1.23 7.68
C LYS A 65 -26.12 -0.48 8.97
N ILE A 66 -25.72 -1.04 10.12
CA ILE A 66 -25.98 -0.43 11.44
C ILE A 66 -25.29 0.93 11.55
N ARG A 67 -24.01 1.01 11.17
CA ARG A 67 -23.24 2.25 11.22
C ARG A 67 -23.79 3.29 10.25
N GLY A 68 -24.09 2.88 9.02
CA GLY A 68 -24.65 3.75 7.98
C GLY A 68 -25.96 4.38 8.43
N ASN A 69 -26.89 3.58 8.97
CA ASN A 69 -28.15 4.08 9.50
C ASN A 69 -27.96 5.08 10.65
N ASN A 70 -26.98 4.85 11.53
CA ASN A 70 -26.67 5.80 12.60
C ASN A 70 -26.07 7.11 12.07
N ILE A 71 -25.24 7.05 11.03
CA ILE A 71 -24.70 8.25 10.35
C ILE A 71 -25.82 9.03 9.68
N VAL A 72 -26.73 8.37 8.96
CA VAL A 72 -27.89 9.02 8.32
C VAL A 72 -28.75 9.76 9.34
N LYS A 73 -29.08 9.11 10.46
CA LYS A 73 -29.79 9.76 11.58
C LYS A 73 -29.06 10.99 12.11
N GLU A 74 -27.73 10.96 12.12
CA GLU A 74 -26.93 12.09 12.59
C GLU A 74 -26.90 13.23 11.56
N LEU A 75 -26.89 12.91 10.26
CA LEU A 75 -27.03 13.91 9.20
C LEU A 75 -28.37 14.63 9.28
N ASP A 76 -29.47 13.88 9.47
CA ASP A 76 -30.82 14.44 9.63
C ASP A 76 -30.88 15.43 10.82
N LYS A 77 -30.33 15.04 11.98
CA LYS A 77 -30.28 15.92 13.17
C LYS A 77 -29.50 17.21 12.94
N ASN A 78 -28.44 17.14 12.13
CA ASN A 78 -27.59 18.29 11.82
C ASN A 78 -28.09 19.08 10.59
N ASN A 79 -29.27 18.75 10.04
CA ASN A 79 -29.84 19.34 8.83
C ASN A 79 -28.88 19.32 7.62
N ILE A 80 -28.07 18.26 7.51
CA ILE A 80 -27.15 18.09 6.38
C ILE A 80 -27.89 17.44 5.23
N LEU A 81 -27.88 18.09 4.06
CA LEU A 81 -28.55 17.59 2.88
C LEU A 81 -27.76 16.41 2.28
N PHE A 82 -28.40 15.25 2.21
CA PHE A 82 -27.94 14.09 1.44
C PHE A 82 -29.06 13.60 0.53
N TYR A 83 -28.68 12.85 -0.50
CA TYR A 83 -29.61 12.31 -1.50
C TYR A 83 -29.08 11.00 -2.07
N ASP A 84 -29.89 10.31 -2.88
CA ASP A 84 -29.60 8.99 -3.44
C ASP A 84 -29.15 7.99 -2.36
N LEU A 85 -29.91 7.92 -1.25
CA LEU A 85 -29.65 6.98 -0.17
C LEU A 85 -29.96 5.55 -0.64
N HIS A 86 -28.94 4.71 -0.62
CA HIS A 86 -29.04 3.28 -0.89
C HIS A 86 -28.65 2.50 0.37
N VAL A 87 -29.56 1.65 0.85
CA VAL A 87 -29.32 0.74 1.97
C VAL A 87 -29.36 -0.68 1.42
N TYR A 88 -28.20 -1.29 1.32
CA TYR A 88 -28.02 -2.67 0.88
C TYR A 88 -28.01 -3.61 2.11
N ASP A 89 -27.74 -4.89 1.88
CA ASP A 89 -27.75 -5.90 2.95
C ASP A 89 -26.61 -5.70 3.95
N SER A 90 -25.44 -5.29 3.49
CA SER A 90 -24.22 -5.11 4.30
C SER A 90 -23.77 -3.65 4.42
N GLU A 91 -24.24 -2.76 3.56
CA GLU A 91 -23.64 -1.44 3.35
C GLU A 91 -24.68 -0.34 3.12
N VAL A 92 -24.24 0.91 3.30
CA VAL A 92 -25.04 2.10 3.03
C VAL A 92 -24.21 3.06 2.19
N GLU A 93 -24.83 3.62 1.17
CA GLU A 93 -24.27 4.68 0.36
C GLU A 93 -25.23 5.88 0.29
N PHE A 94 -24.69 7.09 0.27
CA PHE A 94 -25.46 8.30 -0.02
C PHE A 94 -24.57 9.35 -0.66
N LYS A 95 -25.19 10.30 -1.36
CA LYS A 95 -24.51 11.45 -1.97
C LYS A 95 -24.70 12.72 -1.15
N PHE A 96 -23.70 13.59 -1.21
CA PHE A 96 -23.71 14.90 -0.55
C PHE A 96 -22.88 15.92 -1.35
N LYS A 97 -23.04 17.21 -1.03
CA LYS A 97 -22.33 18.31 -1.71
C LYS A 97 -21.00 18.62 -1.07
N ALA A 98 -20.06 19.16 -1.86
CA ALA A 98 -18.74 19.58 -1.39
C ALA A 98 -18.78 20.53 -0.16
N ALA A 99 -19.84 21.34 -0.04
CA ALA A 99 -20.05 22.25 1.09
C ALA A 99 -20.11 21.52 2.45
N ASP A 100 -20.62 20.29 2.46
CA ASP A 100 -20.80 19.49 3.68
C ASP A 100 -19.64 18.52 3.94
N MET A 101 -18.55 18.63 3.16
CA MET A 101 -17.39 17.72 3.23
C MET A 101 -16.85 17.57 4.64
N ASP A 102 -16.64 18.67 5.36
CA ASP A 102 -16.00 18.62 6.67
C ASP A 102 -16.88 17.90 7.70
N THR A 103 -18.19 18.16 7.65
CA THR A 103 -19.17 17.51 8.53
C THR A 103 -19.24 16.02 8.25
N VAL A 104 -19.39 15.63 6.98
CA VAL A 104 -19.47 14.21 6.58
C VAL A 104 -18.16 13.49 6.86
N ALA A 105 -17.01 14.09 6.54
CA ALA A 105 -15.69 13.54 6.83
C ALA A 105 -15.49 13.31 8.34
N ASN A 106 -15.96 14.21 9.19
CA ASN A 106 -15.90 14.05 10.64
C ASN A 106 -16.77 12.86 11.12
N LEU A 107 -18.02 12.75 10.64
CA LEU A 107 -18.91 11.63 10.96
C LEU A 107 -18.33 10.28 10.53
N LEU A 108 -17.73 10.23 9.34
CA LEU A 108 -17.08 9.03 8.83
C LEU A 108 -15.70 8.77 9.46
N LYS A 109 -15.19 9.71 10.26
CA LYS A 109 -13.84 9.70 10.86
C LYS A 109 -12.75 9.57 9.79
N ALA A 110 -12.75 10.50 8.85
CA ALA A 110 -11.74 10.65 7.82
C ALA A 110 -10.33 10.75 8.44
N GLN A 111 -9.39 10.01 7.86
CA GLN A 111 -8.01 10.00 8.35
C GLN A 111 -7.30 11.26 7.91
N THR A 112 -6.65 11.95 8.85
CA THR A 112 -5.77 13.10 8.58
C THR A 112 -4.30 12.72 8.67
N SER A 113 -3.97 11.63 9.38
CA SER A 113 -2.61 11.10 9.46
C SER A 113 -2.15 10.62 8.07
N GLY A 114 -1.03 11.16 7.60
CA GLY A 114 -0.55 10.90 6.25
C GLY A 114 -1.29 11.62 5.13
N ALA A 115 -2.04 12.70 5.42
CA ALA A 115 -2.73 13.50 4.39
C ALA A 115 -1.81 14.11 3.32
N SER A 116 -0.51 14.27 3.61
CA SER A 116 0.49 14.74 2.66
C SER A 116 1.05 13.63 1.76
N ILE A 117 0.80 12.35 2.08
CA ILE A 117 1.29 11.21 1.31
C ILE A 117 0.59 11.19 -0.05
N SER A 118 1.37 11.07 -1.13
CA SER A 118 0.83 10.89 -2.48
C SER A 118 -0.10 9.67 -2.52
N PRO A 119 -1.30 9.74 -3.15
CA PRO A 119 -2.22 8.62 -3.22
C PRO A 119 -1.53 7.32 -3.69
N PHE A 120 -0.76 7.40 -4.77
CA PHE A 120 -0.02 6.28 -5.35
C PHE A 120 1.31 5.95 -4.66
N SER A 121 1.60 6.57 -3.53
CA SER A 121 2.74 6.15 -2.71
C SER A 121 2.53 4.72 -2.27
N SER A 122 3.58 3.90 -2.35
CA SER A 122 3.58 2.55 -1.83
C SER A 122 3.15 2.49 -0.35
N ARG A 123 3.29 3.59 0.42
CA ARG A 123 2.78 3.74 1.80
C ARG A 123 1.27 3.52 1.97
N ASN A 124 0.47 3.68 0.93
CA ASN A 124 -0.97 3.48 0.96
C ASN A 124 -1.43 2.05 0.64
N PHE A 125 -0.51 1.20 0.19
CA PHE A 125 -0.78 -0.19 -0.17
C PHE A 125 -0.76 -1.06 1.09
N PRO A 126 -1.50 -2.18 1.12
CA PRO A 126 -1.54 -3.06 2.28
C PRO A 126 -0.18 -3.70 2.58
N LYS A 127 -0.08 -4.28 3.77
CA LYS A 127 1.07 -5.06 4.23
C LYS A 127 0.59 -6.30 4.93
N THR A 128 1.31 -7.40 4.76
CA THR A 128 1.07 -8.61 5.55
C THR A 128 1.84 -8.54 6.86
N ASP A 129 1.20 -9.00 7.94
CA ASP A 129 1.83 -9.13 9.24
C ASP A 129 2.67 -10.43 9.26
N VAL A 130 3.96 -10.29 8.94
CA VAL A 130 4.93 -11.38 8.98
C VAL A 130 6.07 -10.95 9.89
N SER A 131 6.34 -11.77 10.90
CA SER A 131 7.47 -11.61 11.80
C SER A 131 8.55 -12.64 11.49
N ILE A 132 9.80 -12.18 11.38
CA ILE A 132 10.97 -13.05 11.29
C ILE A 132 11.47 -13.29 12.73
N PRO A 133 11.78 -14.54 13.12
CA PRO A 133 12.33 -14.86 14.43
C PRO A 133 13.55 -14.01 14.81
N THR A 134 13.66 -13.68 16.10
CA THR A 134 14.69 -12.77 16.64
C THR A 134 16.10 -13.25 16.32
N ASP A 135 16.38 -14.54 16.48
CA ASP A 135 17.69 -15.16 16.21
C ASP A 135 18.10 -14.99 14.73
N LYS A 136 17.14 -15.10 13.81
CA LYS A 136 17.36 -14.91 12.37
C LYS A 136 17.62 -13.44 12.02
N ILE A 137 16.95 -12.51 12.70
CA ILE A 137 17.18 -11.07 12.55
C ILE A 137 18.52 -10.65 13.14
N GLU A 138 18.94 -11.24 14.26
CA GLU A 138 20.26 -10.97 14.86
C GLU A 138 21.40 -11.39 13.93
N LYS A 139 21.31 -12.59 13.33
CA LYS A 139 22.27 -13.03 12.31
C LYS A 139 22.38 -12.04 11.15
N TYR A 140 21.23 -11.60 10.62
CA TYR A 140 21.20 -10.58 9.56
C TYR A 140 21.90 -9.28 9.99
N LYS A 141 21.63 -8.80 11.22
CA LYS A 141 22.27 -7.59 11.76
C LYS A 141 23.79 -7.72 11.85
N THR A 142 24.30 -8.88 12.28
CA THR A 142 25.74 -9.15 12.35
C THR A 142 26.39 -9.07 10.97
N ILE A 143 25.76 -9.62 9.93
CA ILE A 143 26.29 -9.61 8.56
C ILE A 143 26.38 -8.17 8.00
N ILE A 144 25.38 -7.33 8.29
CA ILE A 144 25.36 -5.95 7.76
C ILE A 144 26.10 -4.95 8.65
N ALA A 145 26.46 -5.31 9.88
CA ALA A 145 27.10 -4.40 10.83
C ALA A 145 28.42 -3.77 10.30
N PRO A 146 29.26 -4.48 9.52
CA PRO A 146 30.47 -3.89 8.95
C PRO A 146 30.22 -2.87 7.83
N VAL A 147 28.99 -2.78 7.30
CA VAL A 147 28.69 -1.90 6.16
C VAL A 147 28.74 -0.43 6.59
N GLN A 148 29.59 0.36 5.94
CA GLN A 148 29.72 1.79 6.19
C GLN A 148 28.43 2.54 5.87
N LYS A 149 28.16 3.64 6.60
CA LYS A 149 26.94 4.45 6.42
C LYS A 149 26.75 4.97 4.99
N GLY A 150 27.85 5.30 4.30
CA GLY A 150 27.81 5.76 2.91
C GLY A 150 27.42 4.67 1.91
N ASP A 151 27.62 3.40 2.28
CA ASP A 151 27.44 2.25 1.38
C ASP A 151 26.13 1.48 1.64
N LEU A 152 25.23 1.95 2.51
CA LEU A 152 23.98 1.24 2.89
C LEU A 152 23.10 0.82 1.70
N LEU A 153 23.18 1.53 0.58
CA LEU A 153 22.47 1.17 -0.66
C LEU A 153 22.93 -0.18 -1.25
N VAL A 154 24.15 -0.63 -0.93
CA VAL A 154 24.68 -1.93 -1.37
C VAL A 154 23.79 -3.08 -0.91
N ILE A 155 23.28 -3.01 0.33
CA ILE A 155 22.41 -4.03 0.91
C ILE A 155 21.14 -4.15 0.05
N SER A 156 20.52 -3.02 -0.31
CA SER A 156 19.33 -3.01 -1.15
C SER A 156 19.59 -3.57 -2.55
N LYS A 157 20.76 -3.29 -3.15
CA LYS A 157 21.14 -3.81 -4.46
C LYS A 157 21.36 -5.32 -4.41
N ILE A 158 22.05 -5.83 -3.38
CA ILE A 158 22.28 -7.26 -3.17
C ILE A 158 20.96 -7.99 -2.94
N THR A 159 20.07 -7.47 -2.08
CA THR A 159 18.74 -8.05 -1.88
C THR A 159 17.96 -8.11 -3.20
N GLN A 160 18.01 -7.06 -4.00
CA GLN A 160 17.34 -7.01 -5.29
C GLN A 160 17.91 -8.04 -6.28
N ALA A 161 19.24 -8.20 -6.34
CA ALA A 161 19.90 -9.21 -7.15
C ALA A 161 19.53 -10.64 -6.71
N PHE A 162 19.48 -10.89 -5.41
CA PHE A 162 19.02 -12.17 -4.86
C PHE A 162 17.60 -12.51 -5.34
N LEU A 163 16.69 -11.54 -5.29
CA LEU A 163 15.32 -11.72 -5.77
C LEU A 163 15.26 -12.00 -7.29
N SER A 164 15.99 -11.23 -8.11
CA SER A 164 15.93 -11.33 -9.57
C SER A 164 16.64 -12.54 -10.16
N ASP A 165 17.74 -12.98 -9.56
CA ASP A 165 18.66 -13.93 -10.19
C ASP A 165 18.73 -15.27 -9.48
N ILE A 166 18.53 -15.29 -8.16
CA ILE A 166 18.56 -16.53 -7.37
C ILE A 166 17.13 -17.02 -7.13
N LEU A 167 16.31 -16.23 -6.44
CA LEU A 167 14.93 -16.62 -6.09
C LEU A 167 14.07 -16.83 -7.34
N ALA A 168 14.09 -15.89 -8.28
CA ALA A 168 13.28 -16.01 -9.50
C ALA A 168 13.67 -17.21 -10.37
N LYS A 169 14.95 -17.61 -10.34
CA LYS A 169 15.44 -18.80 -11.06
C LYS A 169 15.04 -20.08 -10.34
N LYS A 170 15.21 -20.12 -9.02
CA LYS A 170 14.92 -21.30 -8.20
C LYS A 170 13.44 -21.65 -8.14
N LEU A 171 12.57 -20.65 -8.07
CA LEU A 171 11.11 -20.81 -8.10
C LEU A 171 10.53 -20.85 -9.51
N GLY A 172 11.35 -20.57 -10.53
CA GLY A 172 10.95 -20.64 -11.94
C GLY A 172 10.67 -22.07 -12.38
N TYR A 173 10.03 -22.21 -13.54
CA TYR A 173 9.73 -23.51 -14.12
C TYR A 173 10.08 -23.54 -15.60
N ARG A 174 10.73 -24.62 -16.04
CA ARG A 174 11.29 -24.77 -17.40
C ARG A 174 12.11 -23.52 -17.77
N ASN A 175 11.76 -22.88 -18.88
CA ASN A 175 12.45 -21.71 -19.43
C ASN A 175 11.83 -20.38 -18.97
N LYS A 176 10.94 -20.39 -17.96
CA LYS A 176 10.27 -19.17 -17.47
C LYS A 176 10.76 -18.83 -16.05
N ARG A 177 11.33 -17.63 -15.90
CA ARG A 177 11.64 -17.05 -14.58
C ARG A 177 10.35 -16.82 -13.79
N PHE A 178 10.41 -17.03 -12.48
CA PHE A 178 9.30 -16.74 -11.58
C PHE A 178 9.13 -15.23 -11.41
N ASP A 179 7.91 -14.74 -11.62
CA ASP A 179 7.56 -13.34 -11.42
C ASP A 179 7.29 -13.06 -9.93
N TYR A 180 8.38 -12.88 -9.19
CA TYR A 180 8.32 -12.59 -7.77
C TYR A 180 7.68 -11.22 -7.49
N LYS A 181 7.68 -10.27 -8.43
CA LYS A 181 7.08 -8.94 -8.20
C LYS A 181 5.57 -9.06 -8.11
N THR A 182 4.97 -9.80 -9.02
CA THR A 182 3.53 -10.08 -9.00
C THR A 182 3.14 -10.91 -7.78
N ASP A 183 3.95 -11.91 -7.43
CA ASP A 183 3.71 -12.73 -6.24
C ASP A 183 3.80 -11.91 -4.94
N MET A 184 4.82 -11.05 -4.81
CA MET A 184 4.94 -10.12 -3.67
C MET A 184 3.73 -9.19 -3.56
N LYS A 185 3.14 -8.72 -4.67
CA LYS A 185 1.94 -7.88 -4.64
C LYS A 185 0.71 -8.65 -4.14
N LYS A 186 0.50 -9.87 -4.67
CA LYS A 186 -0.58 -10.77 -4.23
C LYS A 186 -0.50 -11.06 -2.73
N LEU A 187 0.71 -11.27 -2.21
CA LEU A 187 0.95 -11.49 -0.79
C LEU A 187 0.99 -10.21 0.05
N MET A 188 0.77 -9.03 -0.54
CA MET A 188 0.88 -7.72 0.13
C MET A 188 2.28 -7.46 0.74
N MET A 189 3.33 -8.02 0.15
CA MET A 189 4.72 -7.96 0.65
C MET A 189 5.64 -7.09 -0.21
N SER A 190 5.12 -6.26 -1.13
CA SER A 190 5.94 -5.46 -2.07
C SER A 190 6.99 -4.54 -1.41
N ARG A 191 6.86 -4.26 -0.11
CA ARG A 191 7.80 -3.46 0.69
C ARG A 191 8.48 -4.24 1.82
N GLN A 192 8.37 -5.56 1.79
CA GLN A 192 8.78 -6.48 2.84
C GLN A 192 9.66 -7.57 2.24
N ALA A 193 10.74 -7.17 1.55
CA ALA A 193 11.62 -8.09 0.82
C ALA A 193 12.24 -9.16 1.73
N LYS A 194 12.62 -8.80 2.96
CA LYS A 194 13.20 -9.73 3.92
C LYS A 194 12.18 -10.76 4.39
N GLU A 195 11.01 -10.29 4.80
CA GLU A 195 9.90 -11.13 5.24
C GLU A 195 9.46 -12.02 4.08
N TYR A 196 9.45 -11.51 2.85
CA TYR A 196 9.10 -12.27 1.66
C TYR A 196 10.09 -13.40 1.41
N ILE A 197 11.40 -13.11 1.41
CA ILE A 197 12.45 -14.13 1.31
C ILE A 197 12.31 -15.19 2.41
N TYR A 198 11.97 -14.76 3.63
CA TYR A 198 11.70 -15.66 4.75
C TYR A 198 10.49 -16.57 4.49
N THR A 199 9.35 -16.01 4.05
CA THR A 199 8.14 -16.79 3.71
C THR A 199 8.34 -17.77 2.57
N LYS A 200 9.31 -17.52 1.69
CA LYS A 200 9.69 -18.43 0.60
C LYS A 200 10.70 -19.50 1.03
N ASN A 201 11.01 -19.61 2.33
CA ASN A 201 11.99 -20.56 2.88
C ASN A 201 13.39 -20.41 2.27
N MET A 202 13.78 -19.19 1.87
CA MET A 202 15.08 -18.90 1.27
C MET A 202 15.98 -18.03 2.17
N TRP A 203 15.64 -17.89 3.44
CA TRP A 203 16.34 -17.01 4.37
C TRP A 203 17.81 -17.35 4.56
N ASP A 204 18.13 -18.62 4.81
CA ASP A 204 19.51 -19.02 5.13
C ASP A 204 20.41 -18.92 3.88
N GLU A 205 19.87 -19.23 2.70
CA GLU A 205 20.54 -19.02 1.40
C GLU A 205 20.76 -17.52 1.12
N TYR A 206 19.79 -16.68 1.48
CA TYR A 206 19.91 -15.23 1.36
C TYR A 206 20.99 -14.66 2.28
N LEU A 207 21.07 -15.10 3.54
CA LEU A 207 22.11 -14.63 4.46
C LEU A 207 23.52 -14.97 3.95
N LYS A 208 23.72 -16.20 3.45
CA LYS A 208 24.98 -16.62 2.85
C LYS A 208 25.35 -15.74 1.64
N TYR A 209 24.41 -15.55 0.72
CA TYR A 209 24.63 -14.70 -0.45
C TYR A 209 24.93 -13.24 -0.07
N LEU A 210 24.23 -12.70 0.93
CA LEU A 210 24.42 -11.34 1.41
C LEU A 210 25.83 -11.12 1.97
N GLU A 211 26.33 -12.06 2.78
CA GLU A 211 27.67 -12.00 3.37
C GLU A 211 28.77 -12.07 2.30
N GLU A 212 28.65 -13.00 1.35
CA GLU A 212 29.59 -13.15 0.24
C GLU A 212 29.66 -11.89 -0.63
N GLU A 213 28.52 -11.30 -1.00
CA GLU A 213 28.47 -10.11 -1.86
C GLU A 213 28.93 -8.83 -1.15
N ILE A 214 28.67 -8.69 0.15
CA ILE A 214 29.23 -7.58 0.94
C ILE A 214 30.75 -7.68 0.99
N THR A 215 31.29 -8.89 1.21
CA THR A 215 32.74 -9.12 1.24
C THR A 215 33.38 -8.74 -0.09
N LYS A 216 32.85 -9.25 -1.20
CA LYS A 216 33.31 -8.91 -2.57
C LYS A 216 33.24 -7.41 -2.85
N PHE A 217 32.20 -6.72 -2.38
CA PHE A 217 32.06 -5.28 -2.59
C PHE A 217 33.22 -4.50 -1.97
N TYR A 218 33.63 -4.83 -0.75
CA TYR A 218 34.75 -4.15 -0.09
C TYR A 218 36.11 -4.57 -0.66
N GLU A 219 36.32 -5.85 -0.99
CA GLU A 219 37.53 -6.29 -1.69
C GLU A 219 37.77 -5.55 -3.01
N ASN A 220 36.70 -5.22 -3.73
CA ASN A 220 36.79 -4.48 -4.98
C ASN A 220 36.99 -2.97 -4.78
N LYS A 221 36.69 -2.43 -3.59
CA LYS A 221 36.86 -1.02 -3.25
C LYS A 221 38.28 -0.70 -2.77
N GLU A 222 39.01 -1.71 -2.30
CA GLU A 222 40.40 -1.62 -1.86
C GLU A 222 41.43 -1.82 -3.00
N LYS A 223 40.97 -2.23 -4.20
CA LYS A 223 41.78 -2.33 -5.42
C LYS A 223 41.71 -1.05 -6.24
#